data_AF-A0A7Y4YNW4-F1
#
_entry.id   AF-A0A7Y4YNW4-F1
#
_cell.length_a   1.000
_cell.length_b   1.000
_cell.length_c   1.000
_cell.angle_alpha   90.00
_cell.angle_beta   90.00
_cell.angle_gamma   90.00
#
_symmetry.space_group_name_H-M   'P 1'
#
loop_
_entity.id
_entity.type
_entity.pdbx_description
1 polymer ?
#
loop_
_entity_poly.entity_id
_entity_poly.type
_entity_poly.pdbx_seq_one_letter_code
_entity_poly.pdbx_strand_id
1 'polypeptide(L)'
;MQTLKTPEVGKTYTSETDPSLSIYIERITTVKADPEYGVKDGFVAEGCAPADKNNPTAFGIDFSHWEWEELKFRPSEQPTI
;
A
#
# COMPACT_ATOMS: atom_id res chain seq x y z
N MET A 1 -4.18 0.64 -21.53
CA MET A 1 -3.97 -0.36 -20.46
C MET A 1 -3.14 0.32 -19.39
N GLN A 2 -3.72 0.67 -18.25
CA GLN A 2 -2.91 1.14 -17.12
C GLN A 2 -2.27 -0.10 -16.49
N THR A 3 -0.96 -0.21 -16.64
CA THR A 3 -0.16 -1.24 -15.99
C THR A 3 -0.16 -0.93 -14.50
N LEU A 4 -0.99 -1.64 -13.74
CA LEU A 4 -1.04 -1.53 -12.28
C LEU A 4 0.33 -1.90 -11.73
N LYS A 5 0.98 -0.95 -11.04
CA LYS A 5 2.28 -1.18 -10.41
C LYS A 5 2.05 -1.53 -8.95
N THR A 6 2.49 -2.72 -8.56
CA THR A 6 2.65 -3.08 -7.15
C THR A 6 3.47 -1.98 -6.46
N PRO A 7 3.06 -1.49 -5.28
CA PRO A 7 3.84 -0.52 -4.54
C PRO A 7 5.21 -1.07 -4.14
N GLU A 8 6.14 -0.16 -3.91
CA GLU A 8 7.51 -0.48 -3.53
C GLU A 8 7.68 -0.34 -2.02
N VAL A 9 8.31 -1.34 -1.40
CA VAL A 9 8.74 -1.25 -0.01
C VAL A 9 9.71 -0.06 0.15
N GLY A 10 9.55 0.68 1.24
CA GLY A 10 10.38 1.83 1.55
C GLY A 10 9.92 3.13 0.92
N LYS A 11 8.72 3.17 0.34
CA LYS A 11 8.11 4.36 -0.26
C LYS A 11 6.82 4.73 0.47
N THR A 12 6.51 6.02 0.45
CA THR A 12 5.25 6.56 0.93
C THR A 12 4.28 6.74 -0.22
N TYR A 13 3.03 6.39 0.00
CA TYR A 13 1.93 6.60 -0.93
C TYR A 13 0.82 7.40 -0.26
N THR A 14 0.13 8.22 -1.04
CA THR A 14 -1.03 9.00 -0.61
C THR A 14 -2.21 8.66 -1.49
N SER A 15 -3.39 8.49 -0.89
CA SER A 15 -4.63 8.23 -1.63
C SER A 15 -5.07 9.47 -2.40
N GLU A 16 -5.45 9.30 -3.67
CA GLU A 16 -6.06 10.40 -4.44
C GLU A 16 -7.51 10.67 -4.06
N THR A 17 -8.19 9.68 -3.47
CA THR A 17 -9.59 9.80 -3.04
C THR A 17 -9.70 10.34 -1.61
N ASP A 18 -8.70 10.11 -0.77
CA ASP A 18 -8.57 10.65 0.58
C ASP A 18 -7.13 11.13 0.82
N PRO A 19 -6.82 12.41 0.60
CA PRO A 19 -5.47 12.94 0.80
C PRO A 19 -4.95 12.87 2.24
N SER A 20 -5.81 12.65 3.23
CA SER A 20 -5.38 12.44 4.62
C SER A 20 -4.79 11.05 4.85
N LEU A 21 -5.11 10.11 3.95
CA LEU A 21 -4.63 8.74 4.01
C LEU A 21 -3.29 8.64 3.29
N SER A 22 -2.23 8.49 4.08
CA SER A 22 -0.89 8.21 3.60
C SER A 22 -0.30 7.02 4.35
N ILE A 23 0.43 6.17 3.63
CA ILE A 23 1.06 4.98 4.18
C ILE A 23 2.50 4.87 3.68
N TYR A 24 3.43 4.64 4.60
CA TYR A 24 4.78 4.20 4.29
C TYR A 24 4.83 2.68 4.25
N ILE A 25 5.25 2.11 3.13
CA ILE A 25 5.24 0.66 2.92
C ILE A 25 6.46 0.01 3.58
N GLU A 26 6.19 -0.89 4.50
CA GLU A 26 7.22 -1.67 5.21
C GLU A 26 7.36 -3.07 4.61
N ARG A 27 6.27 -3.64 4.08
CA ARG A 27 6.26 -4.97 3.48
C ARG A 27 5.17 -5.10 2.41
N ILE A 28 5.46 -5.90 1.39
CA ILE A 28 4.47 -6.34 0.39
C ILE A 28 4.40 -7.86 0.41
N THR A 29 3.20 -8.39 0.52
CA THR A 29 2.91 -9.82 0.40
C THR A 29 2.10 -10.04 -0.87
N THR A 30 2.63 -10.80 -1.84
CA THR A 30 1.88 -11.11 -3.08
C THR A 30 0.90 -12.25 -2.81
N VAL A 31 -0.33 -12.07 -3.27
CA VAL A 31 -1.40 -13.07 -3.18
C VAL A 31 -1.61 -13.61 -4.58
N LYS A 32 -1.39 -14.91 -4.77
CA LYS A 32 -1.63 -15.55 -6.06
C LYS A 32 -3.11 -15.91 -6.19
N ALA A 33 -3.61 -15.87 -7.42
CA ALA A 33 -4.94 -16.33 -7.72
C ALA A 33 -5.10 -17.78 -7.31
N ASP A 34 -6.17 -18.04 -6.56
CA ASP A 34 -6.62 -19.38 -6.26
C ASP A 34 -7.99 -19.58 -6.88
N PRO A 35 -8.07 -20.32 -8.00
CA PRO A 35 -9.33 -20.54 -8.72
C PRO A 35 -10.32 -21.42 -7.93
N GLU A 36 -9.88 -22.20 -6.94
CA GLU A 36 -10.75 -23.02 -6.10
C GLU A 36 -11.52 -22.16 -5.09
N TYR A 37 -10.89 -21.11 -4.58
CA TYR A 37 -11.45 -20.20 -3.58
C TYR A 37 -11.89 -18.84 -4.16
N GLY A 38 -11.81 -18.65 -5.48
CA GLY A 38 -12.23 -17.43 -6.16
C GLY A 38 -11.33 -16.22 -5.87
N VAL A 39 -10.12 -16.43 -5.36
CA VAL A 39 -9.15 -15.37 -5.05
C VAL A 39 -8.49 -14.93 -6.35
N LYS A 40 -8.47 -13.62 -6.63
CA LYS A 40 -7.73 -13.07 -7.78
C LYS A 40 -6.28 -12.76 -7.37
N ASP A 41 -5.38 -12.73 -8.34
CA ASP A 41 -4.01 -12.26 -8.13
C ASP A 41 -4.02 -10.82 -7.59
N GLY A 42 -3.12 -10.54 -6.65
CA GLY A 42 -3.01 -9.22 -6.03
C GLY A 42 -1.86 -9.14 -5.04
N PHE A 43 -1.98 -8.22 -4.08
CA PHE A 43 -1.04 -8.02 -3.00
C PHE A 43 -1.76 -7.51 -1.75
N VAL A 44 -1.10 -7.66 -0.61
CA VAL A 44 -1.39 -6.90 0.61
C VAL A 44 -0.17 -6.02 0.88
N ALA A 45 -0.43 -4.73 1.02
CA ALA A 45 0.57 -3.73 1.34
C ALA A 45 0.48 -3.41 2.82
N GLU A 46 1.55 -3.72 3.56
CA GLU A 46 1.63 -3.55 5.01
C GLU A 46 2.60 -2.39 5.29
N GLY A 47 2.22 -1.52 6.21
CA GLY A 47 3.01 -0.34 6.53
C GLY A 47 2.48 0.44 7.71
N CYS A 48 2.93 1.67 7.84
CA CYS A 48 2.56 2.56 8.94
C CYS A 48 2.29 3.97 8.43
N ALA A 49 1.81 4.85 9.31
CA ALA A 49 1.76 6.27 8.99
C ALA A 49 3.18 6.77 8.68
N PRO A 50 3.41 7.63 7.66
CA PRO A 50 4.75 8.05 7.28
C PRO A 50 5.57 8.71 8.40
N ALA A 51 4.90 9.40 9.33
CA ALA A 51 5.53 10.01 10.51
C ALA A 51 6.04 8.98 11.53
N ASP A 52 5.49 7.77 11.50
CA ASP A 52 5.84 6.66 12.39
C ASP A 52 6.88 5.72 11.80
N LYS A 53 7.44 6.05 10.63
CA LYS A 53 8.52 5.25 10.02
C LYS A 53 9.68 5.07 11.01
N ASN A 54 10.10 3.82 11.21
CA ASN A 54 11.11 3.39 12.20
C ASN A 54 10.67 3.47 13.67
N ASN A 55 9.39 3.71 13.96
CA ASN A 55 8.84 3.61 15.30
C ASN A 55 8.40 2.15 15.57
N PRO A 56 9.15 1.37 16.38
CA PRO A 56 8.83 -0.03 16.63
C PRO A 56 7.56 -0.24 17.45
N THR A 57 6.97 0.84 17.99
CA THR A 57 5.74 0.80 18.79
C THR A 57 4.52 1.31 18.03
N ALA A 58 4.70 1.75 16.79
CA ALA A 58 3.60 2.24 15.96
C ALA A 58 2.69 1.09 15.51
N PHE A 59 1.42 1.42 15.31
CA PHE A 59 0.45 0.50 14.75
C PHE A 59 0.64 0.37 13.25
N GLY A 60 0.64 -0.88 12.77
CA GLY A 60 0.62 -1.18 11.34
C GLY A 60 -0.77 -0.99 10.75
N ILE A 61 -0.81 -0.74 9.44
CA ILE A 61 -1.99 -0.66 8.59
C ILE A 61 -1.72 -1.55 7.38
N ASP A 62 -2.70 -2.36 7.01
CA ASP A 62 -2.69 -3.16 5.79
C ASP A 62 -3.73 -2.66 4.78
N PHE A 63 -3.37 -2.73 3.51
CA PHE A 63 -4.28 -2.48 2.39
C PHE A 63 -4.20 -3.63 1.41
N SER A 64 -5.34 -4.27 1.16
CA SER A 64 -5.46 -5.22 0.06
C SER A 64 -5.34 -4.52 -1.30
N HIS A 65 -5.03 -5.29 -2.33
CA HIS A 65 -4.96 -4.80 -3.71
C HIS A 65 -6.21 -4.03 -4.14
N TRP A 66 -7.41 -4.52 -3.76
CA TRP A 66 -8.67 -3.85 -4.10
C TRP A 66 -8.83 -2.51 -3.40
N GLU A 67 -8.57 -2.44 -2.09
CA GLU A 67 -8.61 -1.17 -1.35
C GLU A 67 -7.58 -0.19 -1.91
N TRP A 68 -6.40 -0.70 -2.30
CA TRP A 68 -5.36 0.11 -2.92
C TRP A 68 -5.82 0.76 -4.23
N GLU A 69 -6.55 0.01 -5.06
CA GLU A 69 -7.13 0.47 -6.32
C GLU A 69 -8.29 1.43 -6.12
N GLU A 70 -9.21 1.12 -5.19
CA GLU A 70 -10.36 1.96 -4.85
C GLU A 70 -9.90 3.33 -4.34
N LEU A 71 -8.88 3.34 -3.47
CA LEU A 71 -8.31 4.55 -2.89
C LEU A 71 -7.32 5.27 -3.82
N LYS A 72 -6.98 4.65 -4.96
CA LYS A 72 -6.08 5.21 -5.99
C LYS A 72 -4.79 5.75 -5.39
N PHE A 73 -4.08 4.93 -4.62
CA PHE A 73 -2.80 5.36 -4.05
C PHE A 73 -1.75 5.69 -5.12
N ARG A 74 -1.04 6.80 -4.91
CA ARG A 74 0.11 7.20 -5.74
C ARG A 74 1.35 7.49 -4.91
N PRO A 75 2.56 7.27 -5.46
CA PRO A 75 3.80 7.64 -4.78
C PRO A 75 3.71 9.10 -4.33
N SER A 76 3.97 9.35 -3.06
CA SER A 76 4.02 10.71 -2.54
C SER A 76 5.28 11.39 -3.08
N GLU A 77 5.12 12.54 -3.73
CA GLU A 77 6.24 13.35 -4.22
C GLU A 77 6.94 14.13 -3.10
N GLN A 78 6.51 13.96 -1.84
CA GLN A 78 7.13 14.66 -0.73
C GLN A 78 8.60 14.25 -0.58
N PRO A 79 9.54 15.22 -0.57
CA PRO A 79 10.94 14.93 -0.34
C PRO A 79 11.09 14.30 1.05
N THR A 80 11.78 13.16 1.11
CA THR A 80 12.30 12.61 2.36
C THR A 80 13.11 13.72 3.04
N ILE A 81 12.60 14.25 4.15
CA ILE A 81 13.30 15.24 4.99
C ILE A 81 14.43 14.52 5.73
#